data_AF-A0A1J3HXA3-F1
#
_entry.id   AF-A0A1J3HXA3-F1
#
_cell.length_a   1.000
_cell.length_b   1.000
_cell.length_c   1.000
_cell.angle_alpha   90.00
_cell.angle_beta   90.00
_cell.angle_gamma   90.00
#
_symmetry.space_group_name_H-M   'P 1'
#
loop_
_entity.id
_entity.type
_entity.pdbx_description
1 polymer ?
#
loop_
_entity_poly.entity_id
_entity_poly.type
_entity_poly.pdbx_seq_one_letter_code
_entity_poly.pdbx_strand_id
1 'polypeptide(L)'
;ITPMAAMIELSELIRDRDDDDVDDEEVWVTHYSSNQQILLVGEGDFSFSCSLATRFGSASKITASSLDSYDAVVKKYAKAR
;
A
#
# COMPACT_ATOMS: atom_id res chain seq x y z
N ILE A 1 -19.62 -24.64 9.63
CA ILE A 1 -18.16 -24.69 9.88
C ILE A 1 -17.48 -24.72 8.52
N THR A 2 -17.12 -23.55 8.00
CA THR A 2 -16.25 -23.42 6.82
C THR A 2 -15.53 -22.08 6.94
N PRO A 3 -14.29 -22.04 7.45
CA PRO A 3 -13.47 -20.85 7.25
C PRO A 3 -12.16 -21.13 6.49
N MET A 4 -11.71 -22.38 6.38
CA MET A 4 -10.42 -22.67 5.74
C MET A 4 -10.51 -22.69 4.20
N ALA A 5 -11.57 -23.30 3.63
CA ALA A 5 -11.73 -23.38 2.18
C ALA A 5 -11.90 -21.99 1.53
N ALA A 6 -12.71 -21.12 2.11
CA ALA A 6 -12.90 -19.75 1.59
C ALA A 6 -11.67 -18.86 1.75
N MET A 7 -10.83 -19.11 2.76
CA MET A 7 -9.60 -18.34 2.99
C MET A 7 -8.46 -18.80 2.08
N ILE A 8 -8.42 -20.09 1.72
CA ILE A 8 -7.54 -20.62 0.67
C ILE A 8 -7.97 -20.06 -0.69
N GLU A 9 -9.26 -20.10 -1.03
CA GLU A 9 -9.81 -19.52 -2.27
C GLU A 9 -9.55 -18.01 -2.36
N LEU A 10 -9.65 -17.25 -1.26
CA LEU A 10 -9.26 -15.84 -1.25
C LEU A 10 -7.76 -15.65 -1.47
N SER A 11 -6.92 -16.52 -0.89
CA SER A 11 -5.47 -16.45 -1.06
C SER A 11 -4.99 -16.88 -2.45
N GLU A 12 -5.71 -17.80 -3.10
CA GLU A 12 -5.48 -18.22 -4.48
C GLU A 12 -6.02 -17.16 -5.47
N LEU A 13 -7.17 -16.52 -5.20
CA LEU A 13 -7.69 -15.43 -6.01
C LEU A 13 -6.82 -14.15 -5.97
N ILE A 14 -6.06 -13.94 -4.89
CA ILE A 14 -5.08 -12.83 -4.79
C ILE A 14 -3.78 -13.18 -5.54
N ARG A 15 -3.54 -14.46 -5.88
CA ARG A 15 -2.29 -14.94 -6.48
C ARG A 15 -2.22 -14.90 -8.00
N ASP A 16 -3.31 -14.59 -8.71
CA ASP A 16 -3.34 -14.56 -10.18
C ASP A 16 -3.12 -13.16 -10.77
N ARG A 17 -2.22 -12.37 -10.17
CA ARG A 17 -1.72 -11.16 -10.81
C ARG A 17 -0.22 -11.24 -10.91
N ASP A 18 0.20 -12.11 -11.84
CA ASP A 18 1.42 -11.90 -12.61
C ASP A 18 1.23 -10.57 -13.38
N ASP A 19 1.29 -9.42 -12.68
CA ASP A 19 1.57 -8.15 -13.34
C ASP A 19 3.00 -8.30 -13.82
N ASP A 20 3.12 -8.51 -15.13
CA ASP A 20 4.36 -8.66 -15.89
C ASP A 20 5.52 -7.88 -15.23
N ASP A 21 6.63 -8.58 -15.04
CA ASP A 21 7.96 -8.06 -14.71
C ASP A 21 8.44 -7.05 -15.80
N VAL A 22 7.73 -5.93 -15.97
CA VAL A 22 8.38 -4.69 -16.36
C VAL A 22 9.07 -4.28 -15.08
N ASP A 23 10.33 -4.70 -14.97
CA ASP A 23 11.23 -4.38 -13.87
C ASP A 23 11.34 -2.84 -13.82
N ASP A 24 10.38 -2.19 -13.15
CA ASP A 24 10.43 -0.77 -12.85
C ASP A 24 11.75 -0.56 -12.11
N GLU A 25 12.70 0.13 -12.76
CA GLU A 25 14.06 0.30 -12.25
C GLU A 25 14.01 0.69 -10.77
N GLU A 26 14.68 -0.10 -9.91
CA GLU A 26 14.60 0.08 -8.46
C GLU A 26 14.95 1.51 -8.04
N VAL A 27 14.00 2.19 -7.40
CA VAL A 27 14.17 3.56 -6.93
C VAL A 27 14.56 3.55 -5.46
N TRP A 28 15.69 4.17 -5.14
CA TRP A 28 16.15 4.39 -3.78
C TRP A 28 15.84 5.81 -3.29
N VAL A 29 15.19 5.91 -2.14
CA VAL A 29 14.87 7.16 -1.43
C VAL A 29 15.46 7.07 -0.04
N THR A 30 16.65 7.65 0.15
CA THR A 30 17.42 7.55 1.40
C THR A 30 17.66 6.08 1.79
N HIS A 31 16.90 5.54 2.73
CA HIS A 31 17.00 4.18 3.26
C HIS A 31 15.87 3.26 2.76
N TYR A 32 14.98 3.76 1.90
CA TYR A 32 13.83 3.03 1.39
C TYR A 32 14.02 2.69 -0.09
N SER A 33 13.68 1.46 -0.47
CA SER A 33 13.68 1.00 -1.85
C SER A 33 12.24 0.74 -2.32
N SER A 34 11.97 1.02 -3.60
CA SER A 34 10.68 0.71 -4.25
C SER A 34 10.38 -0.80 -4.33
N ASN A 35 11.34 -1.66 -3.98
CA ASN A 35 11.16 -3.11 -3.88
C ASN A 35 10.77 -3.60 -2.50
N GLN A 36 10.83 -2.75 -1.48
CA GLN A 36 10.44 -3.11 -0.12
C GLN A 36 8.92 -3.04 0.06
N GLN A 37 8.37 -3.96 0.85
CA GLN A 37 7.03 -3.81 1.42
C GLN A 37 7.13 -2.99 2.71
N ILE A 38 6.41 -1.87 2.76
CA ILE A 38 6.54 -0.87 3.83
C ILE A 38 5.19 -0.68 4.53
N LEU A 39 5.18 -0.85 5.85
CA LEU A 39 4.06 -0.50 6.73
C LEU A 39 4.40 0.75 7.54
N LEU A 40 3.61 1.80 7.38
CA LEU A 40 3.70 3.05 8.12
C LEU A 40 2.60 3.08 9.19
N VAL A 41 2.98 3.23 10.46
CA VAL A 41 2.07 3.15 11.60
C VAL A 41 1.90 4.50 12.25
N GLY A 42 0.65 4.91 12.45
CA GLY A 42 0.33 6.18 13.10
C GLY A 42 0.57 7.40 12.21
N GLU A 43 0.41 7.25 10.90
CA GLU A 43 0.40 8.39 9.98
C GLU A 43 -0.72 9.36 10.38
N GLY A 44 -0.37 10.65 10.45
CA GLY A 44 -1.33 11.70 10.79
C GLY A 44 -2.11 12.18 9.56
N ASP A 45 -1.39 12.68 8.56
CA ASP A 45 -1.96 13.24 7.34
C ASP A 45 -1.57 12.55 6.03
N PHE A 46 -0.92 11.40 6.14
CA PHE A 46 -0.46 10.61 5.00
C PHE A 46 0.57 11.33 4.11
N SER A 47 1.16 12.44 4.55
CA SER A 47 2.14 13.20 3.75
C SER A 47 3.45 12.44 3.53
N PHE A 48 3.91 11.68 4.52
CA PHE A 48 5.12 10.87 4.40
C PHE A 48 4.93 9.71 3.42
N SER A 49 3.83 8.95 3.60
CA SER A 49 3.45 7.89 2.68
C SER A 49 3.22 8.39 1.25
N CYS A 50 2.52 9.52 1.08
CA CYS A 50 2.29 10.15 -0.22
C CYS A 50 3.61 10.59 -0.89
N SER A 51 4.52 11.20 -0.14
CA SER A 51 5.84 11.61 -0.65
C SER A 51 6.65 10.41 -1.13
N LEU A 52 6.66 9.34 -0.36
CA LEU A 52 7.38 8.11 -0.70
C LEU A 52 6.78 7.43 -1.93
N ALA A 53 5.45 7.29 -1.98
CA ALA A 53 4.74 6.73 -3.13
C ALA A 53 4.97 7.55 -4.41
N THR A 54 4.94 8.88 -4.30
CA THR A 54 5.23 9.78 -5.43
C THR A 54 6.65 9.57 -5.94
N ARG A 55 7.61 9.40 -5.04
CA ARG A 55 9.02 9.22 -5.42
C ARG A 55 9.30 7.85 -6.02
N PHE A 56 8.61 6.82 -5.54
CA PHE A 56 8.62 5.48 -6.13
C PHE A 56 7.78 5.36 -7.40
N GLY A 57 6.94 6.35 -7.71
CA GLY A 57 6.00 6.29 -8.84
C GLY A 57 4.81 5.36 -8.61
N SER A 58 4.73 4.70 -7.44
CA SER A 58 3.66 3.77 -7.08
C SER A 58 3.51 3.66 -5.56
N ALA A 59 2.29 3.38 -5.12
CA ALA A 59 1.96 3.08 -3.71
C ALA A 59 1.71 1.59 -3.46
N SER A 60 1.87 0.70 -4.46
CA SER A 60 1.44 -0.70 -4.38
C SER A 60 2.09 -1.51 -3.23
N LYS A 61 3.29 -1.13 -2.82
CA LYS A 61 4.05 -1.77 -1.72
C LYS A 61 4.05 -0.95 -0.41
N ILE A 62 3.27 0.13 -0.34
CA ILE A 62 3.17 1.01 0.84
C ILE A 62 1.78 0.88 1.46
N THR A 63 1.73 0.47 2.73
CA THR A 63 0.51 0.50 3.54
C THR A 63 0.68 1.52 4.66
N ALA A 64 -0.20 2.51 4.75
CA ALA A 64 -0.21 3.50 5.82
C ALA A 64 -1.44 3.30 6.71
N SER A 65 -1.25 3.39 8.02
CA SER A 65 -2.32 3.29 9.02
C SER A 65 -2.34 4.53 9.91
N SER A 66 -3.53 4.95 10.29
CA SER A 66 -3.80 6.08 11.19
C SER A 66 -4.74 5.67 12.31
N LEU A 67 -4.82 6.48 13.37
CA LEU A 67 -5.84 6.32 14.40
C LEU A 67 -7.25 6.65 13.89
N ASP A 68 -7.35 7.54 12.90
CA ASP A 68 -8.63 7.93 12.28
C ASP A 68 -9.33 6.73 11.63
N SER A 69 -10.66 6.65 11.75
CA SER A 69 -11.45 5.63 11.06
C SER A 69 -11.43 5.87 9.55
N TYR A 70 -11.69 4.81 8.78
CA TYR A 70 -11.73 4.89 7.32
C TYR A 70 -12.63 6.04 6.80
N ASP A 71 -13.87 6.14 7.31
CA ASP A 71 -14.80 7.20 6.91
C ASP A 71 -14.29 8.60 7.23
N ALA A 72 -13.60 8.77 8.36
CA ALA A 72 -13.02 10.05 8.75
C ALA A 72 -11.89 10.44 7.81
N VAL A 73 -11.00 9.50 7.48
CA VAL A 73 -9.90 9.69 6.52
C VAL A 73 -10.45 10.06 5.14
N VAL A 74 -11.40 9.29 4.61
CA VAL A 74 -11.98 9.55 3.28
C VAL A 74 -12.63 10.93 3.20
N LYS A 75 -13.34 11.37 4.25
CA LYS A 75 -13.94 12.71 4.29
C LYS A 75 -12.88 13.81 4.41
N LYS A 76 -11.88 13.63 5.28
CA LYS A 76 -10.83 14.61 5.57
C LYS A 76 -9.93 14.87 4.35
N TYR A 77 -9.63 13.81 3.59
CA TYR A 77 -8.72 13.86 2.44
C TYR A 77 -9.43 13.75 1.08
N ALA A 78 -10.75 13.96 1.02
CA ALA A 78 -11.53 13.90 -0.23
C ALA A 78 -11.04 14.82 -1.36
N LYS A 79 -10.23 15.84 -1.02
CA LYS A 79 -9.64 16.81 -1.96
C LYS A 79 -8.11 16.80 -1.91
N ALA A 80 -7.50 15.83 -1.24
CA ALA A 80 -6.06 15.66 -1.26
C ALA A 80 -5.61 15.27 -2.68
N ARG A 81 -4.39 15.67 -3.03
CA ARG A 81 -3.80 15.47 -4.35
C ARG A 81 -2.84 14.30 -4.32
#